data_AF-A0A817IQI3-F1
#
_entry.id   AF-A0A817IQI3-F1
#
_cell.length_a   1.000
_cell.length_b   1.000
_cell.length_c   1.000
_cell.angle_alpha   90.00
_cell.angle_beta   90.00
_cell.angle_gamma   90.00
#
_symmetry.space_group_name_H-M   'P 1'
#
loop_
_entity.id
_entity.type
_entity.pdbx_description
1 polymer ?
#
loop_
_entity_poly.entity_id
_entity_poly.type
_entity_poly.pdbx_seq_one_letter_code
_entity_poly.pdbx_strand_id
1 'polypeptide(L)'
;MDSLVVPISYWSYWANVVYILGMFGYLTIDTINYIFKSFNESFSCFIYVFLAILFVIDAALYTIDWYMYAIKFRQNKNEPIEYEAELVACLFQNLGSYFYLISALLAFNKSRFVKEILLYNLIGINAFLMESGFIFLGWRISFRRKPSTNPKRGCVPQDVYMWAFIMYTVASLIYLCATTLAYRIYTTLNIVNPNGVLILQMLGDLVYLFDAYLYYECWKRDKQDYDMNTERQRLIALNLVKQLATENLNYDIKTDDNE
;
A
#
# COMPACT_ATOMS: atom_id res chain seq x y z
N MET A 1 16.95 27.13 4.95
CA MET A 1 15.65 26.73 4.38
C MET A 1 15.43 25.29 4.78
N ASP A 2 15.03 25.10 6.03
CA ASP A 2 14.80 23.76 6.58
C ASP A 2 13.50 23.24 6.00
N SER A 3 13.71 22.29 5.10
CA SER A 3 12.76 21.73 4.20
C SER A 3 11.57 21.11 4.92
N LEU A 4 10.38 21.36 4.36
CA LEU A 4 9.16 20.54 4.42
C LEU A 4 9.41 19.10 3.94
N VAL A 5 10.41 18.42 4.51
CA VAL A 5 10.57 16.97 4.41
C VAL A 5 9.66 16.42 5.49
N VAL A 6 8.37 16.36 5.18
CA VAL A 6 7.48 15.43 5.86
C VAL A 6 8.15 14.06 5.74
N PRO A 7 8.48 13.39 6.84
CA PRO A 7 9.21 12.13 6.78
C PRO A 7 8.40 11.13 5.95
N ILE A 8 9.06 10.39 5.05
CA ILE A 8 8.45 9.41 4.14
C ILE A 8 7.54 8.43 4.91
N SER A 9 7.91 8.11 6.16
CA SER A 9 7.09 7.31 7.08
C SER A 9 5.67 7.85 7.29
N TYR A 10 5.39 9.13 7.02
CA TYR A 10 4.07 9.72 7.19
C TYR A 10 3.12 9.38 6.02
N TRP A 11 3.61 9.34 4.78
CA TRP A 11 2.78 9.06 3.60
C TRP A 11 2.40 7.58 3.54
N SER A 12 3.40 6.71 3.72
CA SER A 12 3.21 5.27 3.92
C SER A 12 2.22 4.93 5.06
N TYR A 13 2.22 5.71 6.16
CA TYR A 13 1.24 5.51 7.24
C TYR A 13 -0.19 5.77 6.78
N TRP A 14 -0.43 6.92 6.17
CA TRP A 14 -1.78 7.30 5.75
C TRP A 14 -2.32 6.43 4.64
N ALA A 15 -1.48 5.97 3.71
CA ALA A 15 -1.85 4.96 2.72
C ALA A 15 -2.42 3.71 3.42
N ASN A 16 -1.64 3.11 4.35
CA ASN A 16 -2.08 1.94 5.10
C ASN A 16 -3.37 2.16 5.90
N VAL A 17 -3.51 3.30 6.56
CA VAL A 17 -4.74 3.63 7.32
C VAL A 17 -5.94 3.74 6.39
N VAL A 18 -5.80 4.43 5.27
CA VAL A 18 -6.88 4.59 4.27
C VAL A 18 -7.25 3.25 3.66
N TYR A 19 -6.25 2.40 3.36
CA TYR A 19 -6.45 1.06 2.81
C TYR A 19 -7.20 0.13 3.78
N ILE A 20 -6.81 0.09 5.06
CA ILE A 20 -7.52 -0.68 6.10
C ILE A 20 -8.96 -0.20 6.25
N LEU A 21 -9.18 1.12 6.29
CA LEU A 21 -10.53 1.69 6.40
C LEU A 21 -11.40 1.33 5.18
N GLY A 22 -10.82 1.36 3.98
CA GLY A 22 -11.46 0.92 2.76
C GLY A 22 -11.91 -0.54 2.83
N MET A 23 -10.97 -1.45 3.10
CA MET A 23 -11.24 -2.90 3.15
C MET A 23 -12.22 -3.30 4.25
N PHE A 24 -12.09 -2.71 5.43
CA PHE A 24 -13.06 -2.93 6.51
C PHE A 24 -14.45 -2.43 6.12
N GLY A 25 -14.52 -1.29 5.43
CA GLY A 25 -15.77 -0.74 4.90
C GLY A 25 -16.45 -1.67 3.90
N TYR A 26 -15.69 -2.21 2.92
CA TYR A 26 -16.21 -3.16 1.93
C TYR A 26 -16.72 -4.44 2.58
N LEU A 27 -15.92 -5.05 3.45
CA LEU A 27 -16.33 -6.25 4.19
C LEU A 27 -17.61 -6.02 5.00
N THR A 28 -17.74 -4.85 5.64
CA THR A 28 -18.91 -4.51 6.44
C THR A 28 -20.16 -4.36 5.57
N ILE A 29 -20.09 -3.58 4.49
CA ILE A 29 -21.27 -3.33 3.64
C ILE A 29 -21.69 -4.59 2.88
N ASP A 30 -20.74 -5.42 2.43
CA ASP A 30 -21.02 -6.69 1.76
C ASP A 30 -21.67 -7.69 2.73
N THR A 31 -21.19 -7.75 3.98
CA THR A 31 -21.80 -8.57 5.02
C THR A 31 -23.22 -8.12 5.34
N ILE A 32 -23.46 -6.81 5.45
CA ILE A 32 -24.81 -6.25 5.68
C ILE A 32 -25.73 -6.60 4.51
N ASN A 33 -25.28 -6.42 3.28
CA ASN A 33 -26.06 -6.75 2.08
C ASN A 33 -26.35 -8.25 1.94
N TYR A 34 -25.44 -9.10 2.39
CA TYR A 34 -25.64 -10.54 2.44
C TYR A 34 -26.72 -10.95 3.45
N ILE A 35 -26.65 -10.41 4.68
CA ILE A 35 -27.57 -10.75 5.78
C ILE A 35 -28.95 -10.11 5.53
N PHE A 36 -28.99 -8.85 5.13
CA PHE A 36 -30.20 -8.06 4.95
C PHE A 36 -30.43 -7.75 3.47
N LYS A 37 -31.03 -8.70 2.74
CA LYS A 37 -31.30 -8.55 1.30
C LYS A 37 -32.16 -7.34 0.91
N SER A 38 -32.90 -6.76 1.85
CA SER A 38 -33.72 -5.55 1.66
C SER A 38 -33.04 -4.28 2.18
N PHE A 39 -31.74 -4.33 2.45
CA PHE A 39 -30.98 -3.15 2.86
C PHE A 39 -31.00 -2.10 1.73
N ASN A 40 -31.01 -0.82 2.12
CA ASN A 40 -31.24 0.28 1.19
C ASN A 40 -30.14 0.31 0.10
N GLU A 41 -30.53 -0.02 -1.14
CA GLU A 41 -29.61 -0.13 -2.27
C GLU A 41 -28.91 1.21 -2.56
N SER A 42 -29.63 2.33 -2.44
CA SER A 42 -29.06 3.66 -2.66
C SER A 42 -28.01 4.02 -1.61
N PHE A 43 -28.24 3.63 -0.35
CA PHE A 43 -27.25 3.81 0.71
C PHE A 43 -26.02 2.95 0.46
N SER A 44 -26.20 1.69 0.06
CA SER A 44 -25.07 0.81 -0.29
C SER A 44 -24.25 1.37 -1.44
N CYS A 45 -24.89 1.83 -2.51
CA CYS A 45 -24.19 2.47 -3.64
C CYS A 45 -23.39 3.71 -3.20
N PHE A 46 -23.95 4.55 -2.32
CA PHE A 46 -23.24 5.69 -1.77
C PHE A 46 -21.98 5.26 -0.99
N ILE A 47 -22.09 4.23 -0.15
CA ILE A 47 -20.96 3.69 0.61
C ILE A 47 -19.90 3.12 -0.35
N TYR A 48 -20.28 2.34 -1.36
CA TYR A 48 -19.32 1.81 -2.34
C TYR A 48 -18.56 2.91 -3.08
N VAL A 49 -19.24 4.00 -3.46
CA VAL A 49 -18.56 5.15 -4.09
C VAL A 49 -17.59 5.83 -3.14
N PHE A 50 -18.00 6.05 -1.88
CA PHE A 50 -17.12 6.60 -0.87
C PHE A 50 -15.86 5.74 -0.67
N LEU A 51 -16.03 4.42 -0.56
CA LEU A 51 -14.91 3.49 -0.40
C LEU A 51 -14.02 3.42 -1.64
N ALA A 52 -14.59 3.51 -2.85
CA ALA A 52 -13.80 3.59 -4.09
C ALA A 52 -12.97 4.88 -4.17
N ILE A 53 -13.47 6.00 -3.66
CA ILE A 53 -12.70 7.24 -3.53
C ILE A 53 -11.51 7.04 -2.57
N LEU A 54 -11.69 6.30 -1.47
CA LEU A 54 -10.58 5.98 -0.56
C LEU A 54 -9.47 5.21 -1.27
N PHE A 55 -9.78 4.25 -2.15
CA PHE A 55 -8.76 3.55 -2.94
C PHE A 55 -8.03 4.45 -3.93
N VAL A 56 -8.73 5.40 -4.55
CA VAL A 56 -8.06 6.39 -5.41
C VAL A 56 -7.11 7.27 -4.60
N ILE A 57 -7.52 7.69 -3.40
CA ILE A 57 -6.65 8.45 -2.49
C ILE A 57 -5.45 7.60 -2.07
N ASP A 58 -5.66 6.34 -1.69
CA ASP A 58 -4.59 5.40 -1.33
C ASP A 58 -3.56 5.23 -2.46
N ALA A 59 -4.02 4.95 -3.68
CA ALA A 59 -3.14 4.83 -4.84
C ALA A 59 -2.36 6.12 -5.12
N ALA A 60 -2.97 7.29 -4.92
CA ALA A 60 -2.30 8.57 -5.06
C ALA A 60 -1.23 8.78 -3.96
N LEU A 61 -1.54 8.43 -2.70
CA LEU A 61 -0.59 8.51 -1.59
C LEU A 61 0.61 7.57 -1.81
N TYR A 62 0.37 6.35 -2.29
CA TYR A 62 1.42 5.39 -2.64
C TYR A 62 2.31 5.92 -3.78
N THR A 63 1.71 6.54 -4.79
CA THR A 63 2.45 7.15 -5.91
C THR A 63 3.31 8.33 -5.44
N ILE A 64 2.79 9.15 -4.51
CA ILE A 64 3.53 10.27 -3.90
C ILE A 64 4.70 9.74 -3.06
N ASP A 65 4.47 8.71 -2.26
CA ASP A 65 5.50 8.06 -1.43
C ASP A 65 6.64 7.54 -2.30
N TRP A 66 6.31 6.78 -3.36
CA TRP A 66 7.25 6.33 -4.36
C TRP A 66 8.04 7.48 -5.02
N TYR A 67 7.35 8.53 -5.47
CA TYR A 67 7.98 9.69 -6.12
C TYR A 67 8.98 10.38 -5.19
N MET A 68 8.58 10.57 -3.92
CA MET A 68 9.43 11.19 -2.90
C MET A 68 10.65 10.32 -2.60
N TYR A 69 10.46 9.00 -2.45
CA TYR A 69 11.55 8.07 -2.21
C TYR A 69 12.53 8.03 -3.39
N ALA A 70 12.02 7.92 -4.61
CA ALA A 70 12.86 7.73 -5.77
C ALA A 70 13.59 8.99 -6.23
N ILE A 71 12.93 10.15 -6.26
CA ILE A 71 13.54 11.39 -6.78
C ILE A 71 14.38 12.09 -5.71
N LYS A 72 13.95 12.12 -4.44
CA LYS A 72 14.66 12.89 -3.40
C LYS A 72 15.79 12.11 -2.74
N PHE A 73 15.68 10.79 -2.59
CA PHE A 73 16.65 10.02 -1.77
C PHE A 73 17.60 9.13 -2.58
N ARG A 74 17.28 8.78 -3.84
CA ARG A 74 18.11 7.89 -4.67
C ARG A 74 18.75 8.57 -5.89
N GLN A 75 19.28 9.77 -5.71
CA GLN A 75 20.05 10.47 -6.76
C GLN A 75 21.29 9.69 -7.28
N ASN A 76 21.72 8.62 -6.60
CA ASN A 76 22.79 7.72 -7.04
C ASN A 76 22.27 6.50 -7.84
N LYS A 77 22.10 6.73 -9.14
CA LYS A 77 21.94 5.92 -10.38
C LYS A 77 22.10 4.38 -10.46
N ASN A 78 22.19 3.59 -9.39
CA ASN A 78 22.58 2.17 -9.54
C ASN A 78 21.45 1.13 -9.65
N GLU A 79 20.17 1.51 -9.59
CA GLU A 79 19.05 0.53 -9.56
C GLU A 79 17.85 0.90 -10.48
N PRO A 80 18.05 1.06 -11.80
CA PRO A 80 17.00 1.58 -12.71
C PRO A 80 15.79 0.66 -12.88
N ILE A 81 15.99 -0.66 -12.97
CA ILE A 81 14.91 -1.62 -13.29
C ILE A 81 13.90 -1.79 -12.14
N GLU A 82 14.36 -1.72 -10.89
CA GLU A 82 13.47 -1.82 -9.71
C GLU A 82 12.52 -0.61 -9.67
N TYR A 83 13.07 0.58 -9.91
CA TYR A 83 12.33 1.82 -10.00
C TYR A 83 11.33 1.84 -11.17
N GLU A 84 11.72 1.35 -12.34
CA GLU A 84 10.83 1.26 -13.50
C GLU A 84 9.68 0.28 -13.23
N ALA A 85 9.96 -0.85 -12.57
CA ALA A 85 8.93 -1.81 -12.18
C ALA A 85 7.94 -1.20 -11.17
N GLU A 86 8.43 -0.49 -10.15
CA GLU A 86 7.59 0.19 -9.16
C GLU A 86 6.76 1.33 -9.77
N LEU A 87 7.31 2.10 -10.71
CA LEU A 87 6.55 3.11 -11.45
C LEU A 87 5.38 2.48 -12.21
N VAL A 88 5.66 1.39 -12.94
CA VAL A 88 4.64 0.68 -13.71
C VAL A 88 3.59 0.09 -12.77
N ALA A 89 3.99 -0.42 -11.62
CA ALA A 89 3.08 -0.84 -10.57
C ALA A 89 2.17 0.32 -10.10
N CYS A 90 2.71 1.48 -9.75
CA CYS A 90 1.91 2.65 -9.37
C CYS A 90 0.89 3.06 -10.45
N LEU A 91 1.29 3.02 -11.73
CA LEU A 91 0.38 3.31 -12.84
C LEU A 91 -0.79 2.32 -12.88
N PHE A 92 -0.51 1.03 -12.73
CA PHE A 92 -1.54 -0.01 -12.68
C PHE A 92 -2.42 0.10 -11.43
N GLN A 93 -1.89 0.45 -10.26
CA GLN A 93 -2.68 0.68 -9.05
C GLN A 93 -3.67 1.84 -9.23
N ASN A 94 -3.21 2.95 -9.84
CA ASN A 94 -4.08 4.08 -10.16
C ASN A 94 -5.15 3.68 -11.17
N LEU A 95 -4.76 3.03 -12.27
CA LEU A 95 -5.71 2.53 -13.28
C LEU A 95 -6.78 1.63 -12.65
N GLY A 96 -6.35 0.66 -11.83
CA GLY A 96 -7.23 -0.24 -11.11
C GLY A 96 -8.25 0.51 -10.25
N SER A 97 -7.76 1.46 -9.44
CA SER A 97 -8.58 2.27 -8.54
C SER A 97 -9.59 3.14 -9.29
N TYR A 98 -9.19 3.77 -10.41
CA TYR A 98 -10.10 4.57 -11.23
C TYR A 98 -11.18 3.71 -11.90
N PHE A 99 -10.85 2.52 -12.40
CA PHE A 99 -11.86 1.62 -12.97
C PHE A 99 -12.86 1.13 -11.92
N TYR A 100 -12.40 0.85 -10.71
CA TYR A 100 -13.28 0.55 -9.58
C TYR A 100 -14.20 1.74 -9.24
N LEU A 101 -13.68 2.98 -9.25
CA LEU A 101 -14.50 4.17 -9.04
C LEU A 101 -15.56 4.35 -10.13
N ILE A 102 -15.20 4.18 -11.41
CA ILE A 102 -16.16 4.25 -12.53
C ILE A 102 -17.25 3.20 -12.35
N SER A 103 -16.88 1.97 -12.00
CA SER A 103 -17.82 0.89 -11.73
C SER A 103 -18.79 1.22 -10.58
N ALA A 104 -18.26 1.77 -9.47
CA ALA A 104 -19.06 2.20 -8.33
C ALA A 104 -20.05 3.33 -8.69
N LEU A 105 -19.63 4.30 -9.51
CA LEU A 105 -20.51 5.37 -10.00
C LEU A 105 -21.64 4.82 -10.88
N LEU A 106 -21.36 3.84 -11.74
CA LEU A 106 -22.38 3.20 -12.58
C LEU A 106 -23.38 2.38 -11.76
N ALA A 107 -23.01 1.91 -10.56
CA ALA A 107 -23.88 1.13 -9.67
C ALA A 107 -25.15 1.89 -9.22
N PHE A 108 -25.14 3.23 -9.24
CA PHE A 108 -26.35 4.03 -9.01
C PHE A 108 -27.48 3.74 -10.02
N ASN A 109 -27.13 3.26 -11.22
CA ASN A 109 -28.10 2.86 -12.22
C ASN A 109 -27.83 1.41 -12.68
N LYS A 110 -27.65 0.52 -11.69
CA LYS A 110 -27.25 -0.88 -11.90
C LYS A 110 -28.15 -1.61 -12.90
N SER A 111 -29.45 -1.33 -12.94
CA SER A 111 -30.39 -2.01 -13.84
C SER A 111 -30.07 -1.82 -15.31
N ARG A 112 -29.43 -0.70 -15.66
CA ARG A 112 -29.02 -0.38 -17.04
C ARG A 112 -27.61 -0.83 -17.35
N PHE A 113 -26.70 -0.77 -16.38
CA PHE A 113 -25.25 -0.86 -16.61
C PHE A 113 -24.56 -2.08 -15.98
N VAL A 114 -25.29 -3.17 -15.70
CA VAL A 114 -24.69 -4.37 -15.07
C VAL A 114 -23.46 -4.89 -15.84
N LYS A 115 -23.52 -4.92 -17.18
CA LYS A 115 -22.42 -5.44 -18.00
C LYS A 115 -21.18 -4.56 -17.88
N GLU A 116 -21.38 -3.25 -17.94
CA GLU A 116 -20.35 -2.24 -17.84
C GLU A 116 -19.70 -2.24 -16.46
N ILE A 117 -20.49 -2.32 -15.39
CA ILE A 117 -20.01 -2.48 -14.00
C ILE A 117 -19.08 -3.68 -13.89
N LEU A 118 -19.54 -4.86 -14.35
CA LEU A 118 -18.73 -6.08 -14.28
C LEU A 118 -17.47 -6.01 -15.16
N LEU A 119 -17.56 -5.37 -16.33
CA LEU A 119 -16.42 -5.16 -17.22
C LEU A 119 -15.37 -4.24 -16.59
N TYR A 120 -15.79 -3.10 -16.03
CA TYR A 120 -14.87 -2.17 -15.37
C TYR A 120 -14.24 -2.78 -14.12
N ASN A 121 -15.00 -3.54 -13.32
CA ASN A 121 -14.41 -4.32 -12.22
C ASN A 121 -13.36 -5.32 -12.73
N LEU A 122 -13.64 -6.03 -13.83
CA LEU A 122 -12.70 -6.99 -14.41
C LEU A 122 -11.42 -6.30 -14.90
N ILE A 123 -11.53 -5.17 -15.60
CA ILE A 123 -10.36 -4.37 -16.02
C ILE A 123 -9.59 -3.88 -14.80
N GLY A 124 -10.28 -3.38 -13.77
CA GLY A 124 -9.66 -2.89 -12.54
C GLY A 124 -8.88 -3.97 -11.80
N ILE A 125 -9.46 -5.17 -11.65
CA ILE A 125 -8.79 -6.33 -11.02
C ILE A 125 -7.56 -6.78 -11.81
N ASN A 126 -7.64 -6.80 -13.14
CA ASN A 126 -6.48 -7.12 -13.97
C ASN A 126 -5.36 -6.08 -13.80
N ALA A 127 -5.71 -4.80 -13.65
CA ALA A 127 -4.74 -3.76 -13.30
C ALA A 127 -4.08 -4.05 -11.94
N PHE A 128 -4.83 -4.37 -10.89
CA PHE A 128 -4.25 -4.75 -9.58
C PHE A 128 -3.37 -6.01 -9.65
N LEU A 129 -3.75 -7.01 -10.45
CA LEU A 129 -2.89 -8.18 -10.68
C LEU A 129 -1.56 -7.80 -11.35
N MET A 130 -1.62 -6.94 -12.37
CA MET A 130 -0.41 -6.45 -13.04
C MET A 130 0.47 -5.67 -12.09
N GLU A 131 -0.12 -4.77 -11.29
CA GLU A 131 0.60 -4.06 -10.23
C GLU A 131 1.31 -5.04 -9.28
N SER A 132 0.60 -5.98 -8.68
CA SER A 132 1.19 -6.98 -7.78
C SER A 132 2.33 -7.77 -8.44
N GLY A 133 2.20 -8.09 -9.73
CA GLY A 133 3.23 -8.78 -10.51
C GLY A 133 4.49 -7.92 -10.72
N PHE A 134 4.33 -6.63 -11.01
CA PHE A 134 5.45 -5.70 -11.14
C PHE A 134 6.13 -5.41 -9.81
N ILE A 135 5.38 -5.31 -8.71
CA ILE A 135 5.99 -5.16 -7.38
C ILE A 135 6.78 -6.42 -7.00
N PHE A 136 6.23 -7.61 -7.24
CA PHE A 136 6.94 -8.87 -7.01
C PHE A 136 8.22 -8.97 -7.86
N LEU A 137 8.17 -8.50 -9.12
CA LEU A 137 9.34 -8.42 -9.99
C LEU A 137 10.41 -7.47 -9.40
N GLY A 138 10.01 -6.27 -8.96
CA GLY A 138 10.89 -5.31 -8.30
C GLY A 138 11.55 -5.90 -7.05
N TRP A 139 10.76 -6.49 -6.15
CA TRP A 139 11.25 -7.16 -4.94
C TRP A 139 12.27 -8.27 -5.25
N ARG A 140 11.97 -9.14 -6.23
CA ARG A 140 12.86 -10.26 -6.60
C ARG A 140 14.21 -9.77 -7.14
N ILE A 141 14.21 -8.67 -7.89
CA ILE A 141 15.44 -8.08 -8.44
C ILE A 141 16.28 -7.49 -7.29
N SER A 142 15.63 -6.81 -6.34
CA SER A 142 16.28 -6.25 -5.16
C SER A 142 16.92 -7.33 -4.27
N PHE A 143 16.20 -8.43 -4.04
CA PHE A 143 16.68 -9.58 -3.25
C PHE A 143 17.93 -10.23 -3.84
N ARG A 144 18.02 -10.32 -5.17
CA ARG A 144 19.20 -10.89 -5.86
C ARG A 144 20.44 -10.02 -5.76
N ARG A 145 20.28 -8.70 -5.60
CA ARG A 145 21.40 -7.74 -5.57
C ARG A 145 21.95 -7.51 -4.17
N LYS A 146 21.10 -7.55 -3.14
CA LYS A 146 21.49 -7.38 -1.73
C LYS A 146 20.82 -8.45 -0.86
N PRO A 147 21.23 -9.72 -0.96
CA PRO A 147 20.79 -10.72 0.00
C PRO A 147 21.21 -10.26 1.40
N SER A 148 20.24 -10.17 2.33
CA SER A 148 20.51 -9.80 3.72
C SER A 148 21.61 -10.69 4.29
N THR A 149 22.79 -10.14 4.57
CA THR A 149 23.98 -10.87 5.04
C THR A 149 23.92 -11.25 6.52
N ASN A 150 22.77 -11.07 7.19
CA ASN A 150 22.64 -11.26 8.62
C ASN A 150 21.66 -12.42 8.97
N PRO A 151 22.17 -13.66 9.16
CA PRO A 151 21.34 -14.86 9.37
C PRO A 151 20.59 -14.91 10.72
N LYS A 152 20.87 -14.00 11.68
CA LYS A 152 20.08 -13.85 12.91
C LYS A 152 18.81 -13.01 12.74
N ARG A 153 18.63 -12.38 11.57
CA ARG A 153 17.39 -11.68 11.17
C ARG A 153 16.48 -12.58 10.33
N GLY A 154 16.40 -13.89 10.59
CA GLY A 154 15.57 -14.86 9.85
C GLY A 154 14.04 -14.62 9.89
N CYS A 155 13.61 -13.42 10.27
CA CYS A 155 12.26 -12.86 10.20
C CYS A 155 12.39 -11.39 9.72
N VAL A 156 12.92 -11.16 8.52
CA VAL A 156 13.24 -9.82 8.01
C VAL A 156 11.93 -9.08 7.71
N PRO A 157 11.84 -7.74 7.86
CA PRO A 157 10.75 -6.94 7.27
C PRO A 157 10.44 -7.34 5.81
N GLN A 158 11.49 -7.69 5.05
CA GLN A 158 11.43 -8.20 3.67
C GLN A 158 10.57 -9.47 3.50
N ASP A 159 10.53 -10.36 4.49
CA ASP A 159 9.70 -11.57 4.46
C ASP A 159 8.23 -11.21 4.69
N VAL A 160 7.95 -10.27 5.59
CA VAL A 160 6.59 -9.80 5.86
C VAL A 160 6.04 -9.00 4.67
N TYR A 161 6.87 -8.18 4.01
CA TYR A 161 6.53 -7.54 2.74
C TYR A 161 6.24 -8.56 1.63
N MET A 162 7.06 -9.62 1.50
CA MET A 162 6.80 -10.70 0.55
C MET A 162 5.45 -11.38 0.83
N TRP A 163 5.14 -11.69 2.09
CA TRP A 163 3.85 -12.28 2.46
C TRP A 163 2.69 -11.33 2.19
N ALA A 164 2.85 -10.04 2.43
CA ALA A 164 1.86 -9.02 2.09
C ALA A 164 1.59 -9.05 0.56
N PHE A 165 2.63 -8.97 -0.28
CA PHE A 165 2.45 -9.08 -1.74
C PHE A 165 1.78 -10.38 -2.18
N ILE A 166 2.13 -11.53 -1.57
CA ILE A 166 1.47 -12.81 -1.86
C ILE A 166 -0.01 -12.75 -1.48
N MET A 167 -0.35 -12.21 -0.32
CA MET A 167 -1.73 -12.08 0.14
C MET A 167 -2.52 -11.13 -0.78
N TYR A 168 -1.94 -10.01 -1.19
CA TYR A 168 -2.53 -9.09 -2.15
C TYR A 168 -2.81 -9.77 -3.50
N THR A 169 -1.84 -10.52 -4.05
CA THR A 169 -2.03 -11.29 -5.29
C THR A 169 -3.12 -12.36 -5.13
N VAL A 170 -3.14 -13.08 -4.00
CA VAL A 170 -4.18 -14.09 -3.71
C VAL A 170 -5.56 -13.45 -3.65
N ALA A 171 -5.72 -12.32 -2.95
CA ALA A 171 -6.97 -11.58 -2.90
C ALA A 171 -7.41 -11.13 -4.31
N SER A 172 -6.50 -10.52 -5.09
CA SER A 172 -6.74 -10.13 -6.48
C SER A 172 -7.22 -11.30 -7.35
N LEU A 173 -6.65 -12.49 -7.18
CA LEU A 173 -7.07 -13.70 -7.91
C LEU A 173 -8.45 -14.19 -7.47
N ILE A 174 -8.77 -14.13 -6.17
CA ILE A 174 -10.11 -14.45 -5.65
C ILE A 174 -11.15 -13.50 -6.28
N TYR A 175 -10.86 -12.20 -6.32
CA TYR A 175 -11.73 -11.21 -6.99
C TYR A 175 -11.86 -11.48 -8.48
N LEU A 176 -10.76 -11.82 -9.18
CA LEU A 176 -10.81 -12.13 -10.60
C LEU A 176 -11.75 -13.32 -10.85
N CYS A 177 -11.64 -14.38 -10.05
CA CYS A 177 -12.52 -15.53 -10.11
C CYS A 177 -13.98 -15.15 -9.84
N ALA A 178 -14.24 -14.37 -8.77
CA ALA A 178 -15.58 -13.94 -8.39
C ALA A 178 -16.24 -13.09 -9.48
N THR A 179 -15.55 -12.07 -9.99
CA THR A 179 -16.05 -11.16 -11.02
C THR A 179 -16.21 -11.86 -12.38
N THR A 180 -15.28 -12.76 -12.73
CA THR A 180 -15.41 -13.56 -13.96
C THR A 180 -16.61 -14.50 -13.90
N LEU A 181 -16.82 -15.15 -12.74
CA LEU A 181 -17.98 -16.00 -12.52
C LEU A 181 -19.27 -15.18 -12.58
N ALA A 182 -19.31 -14.02 -11.93
CA ALA A 182 -20.44 -13.09 -11.98
C ALA A 182 -20.77 -12.66 -13.42
N TYR A 183 -19.74 -12.28 -14.19
CA TYR A 183 -19.88 -11.89 -15.58
C TYR A 183 -20.44 -13.03 -16.45
N ARG A 184 -19.95 -14.26 -16.27
CA ARG A 184 -20.43 -15.43 -17.00
C ARG A 184 -21.87 -15.80 -16.63
N ILE A 185 -22.19 -15.82 -15.34
CA ILE A 185 -23.56 -16.10 -14.86
C ILE A 185 -24.53 -15.04 -15.39
N TYR A 186 -24.17 -13.76 -15.32
CA TYR A 186 -25.01 -12.70 -15.84
C TYR A 186 -25.20 -12.80 -17.37
N THR A 187 -24.12 -13.04 -18.12
CA THR A 187 -24.21 -13.14 -19.59
C THR A 187 -24.95 -14.37 -20.09
N THR A 188 -24.89 -15.49 -19.36
CA THR A 188 -25.55 -16.75 -19.76
C THR A 188 -26.96 -16.91 -19.18
N LEU A 189 -27.16 -16.55 -17.92
CA LEU A 189 -28.40 -16.82 -17.17
C LEU A 189 -29.20 -15.55 -16.85
N ASN A 190 -28.67 -14.36 -17.13
CA ASN A 190 -29.27 -13.07 -16.77
C ASN A 190 -29.59 -12.93 -15.27
N ILE A 191 -28.83 -13.63 -14.42
CA ILE A 191 -28.93 -13.55 -12.96
C ILE A 191 -27.96 -12.49 -12.47
N VAL A 192 -28.48 -11.50 -11.75
CA VAL A 192 -27.68 -10.45 -11.13
C VAL A 192 -27.23 -10.92 -9.75
N ASN A 193 -25.91 -10.99 -9.56
CA ASN A 193 -25.23 -11.16 -8.28
C ASN A 193 -25.68 -12.38 -7.45
N PRO A 194 -25.37 -13.62 -7.89
CA PRO A 194 -25.71 -14.81 -7.12
C PRO A 194 -24.96 -14.82 -5.78
N ASN A 195 -25.61 -15.31 -4.71
CA ASN A 195 -25.02 -15.33 -3.35
C ASN A 195 -23.60 -15.92 -3.29
N GLY A 196 -23.27 -16.88 -4.15
CA GLY A 196 -21.93 -17.47 -4.23
C GLY A 196 -20.85 -16.49 -4.69
N VAL A 197 -21.18 -15.51 -5.55
CA VAL A 197 -20.25 -14.44 -5.95
C VAL A 197 -19.97 -13.50 -4.78
N LEU A 198 -21.01 -13.11 -4.04
CA LEU A 198 -20.86 -12.21 -2.89
C LEU A 198 -20.01 -12.84 -1.78
N ILE A 199 -20.17 -14.15 -1.53
CA ILE A 199 -19.32 -14.88 -0.57
C ILE A 199 -17.85 -14.87 -1.02
N LEU A 200 -17.57 -15.06 -2.31
CA LEU A 200 -16.21 -15.00 -2.84
C LEU A 200 -15.61 -13.59 -2.73
N GLN A 201 -16.40 -12.55 -2.95
CA GLN A 201 -15.98 -11.16 -2.75
C GLN A 201 -15.63 -10.90 -1.28
N MET A 202 -16.49 -11.28 -0.33
CA MET A 202 -16.21 -11.17 1.10
C MET A 202 -14.94 -11.93 1.53
N LEU A 203 -14.68 -13.11 0.94
CA LEU A 203 -13.43 -13.84 1.18
C LEU A 203 -12.21 -13.08 0.66
N GLY A 204 -12.34 -12.43 -0.50
CA GLY A 204 -11.31 -11.55 -1.04
C GLY A 204 -11.05 -10.34 -0.13
N ASP A 205 -12.11 -9.66 0.33
CA ASP A 205 -12.01 -8.53 1.28
C ASP A 205 -11.27 -8.94 2.56
N LEU A 206 -11.58 -10.14 3.09
CA LEU A 206 -10.92 -10.66 4.28
C LEU A 206 -9.41 -10.87 4.05
N VAL A 207 -9.03 -11.41 2.89
CA VAL A 207 -7.61 -11.60 2.54
C VAL A 207 -6.91 -10.25 2.36
N TYR A 208 -7.54 -9.27 1.71
CA TYR A 208 -7.01 -7.90 1.63
C TYR A 208 -6.90 -7.21 2.98
N LEU A 209 -7.82 -7.47 3.91
CA LEU A 209 -7.72 -6.92 5.27
C LEU A 209 -6.53 -7.51 6.02
N PHE A 210 -6.26 -8.82 5.86
CA PHE A 210 -5.05 -9.44 6.40
C PHE A 210 -3.78 -8.85 5.77
N ASP A 211 -3.77 -8.63 4.47
CA ASP A 211 -2.68 -7.96 3.76
C ASP A 211 -2.42 -6.55 4.30
N ALA A 212 -3.48 -5.73 4.39
CA ALA A 212 -3.43 -4.38 4.95
C ALA A 212 -2.85 -4.36 6.39
N TYR A 213 -3.23 -5.35 7.20
CA TYR A 213 -2.69 -5.51 8.55
C TYR A 213 -1.19 -5.85 8.53
N LEU A 214 -0.74 -6.72 7.63
CA LEU A 214 0.68 -7.05 7.48
C LEU A 214 1.51 -5.82 7.09
N TYR A 215 1.03 -4.99 6.15
CA TYR A 215 1.71 -3.74 5.80
C TYR A 215 1.76 -2.75 6.96
N TYR A 216 0.69 -2.65 7.75
CA TYR A 216 0.69 -1.80 8.94
C TYR A 216 1.72 -2.26 9.99
N GLU A 217 1.87 -3.56 10.20
CA GLU A 217 2.91 -4.11 11.08
C GLU A 217 4.33 -3.89 10.52
N CYS A 218 4.53 -4.01 9.19
CA CYS A 218 5.79 -3.63 8.55
C CYS A 218 6.13 -2.16 8.81
N TRP A 219 5.17 -1.27 8.56
CA TRP A 219 5.35 0.16 8.76
C TRP A 219 5.71 0.51 10.22
N LYS A 220 5.07 -0.12 11.20
CA LYS A 220 5.41 0.08 12.63
C LYS A 220 6.87 -0.23 12.92
N ARG A 221 7.38 -1.34 12.37
CA ARG A 221 8.77 -1.78 12.55
C ARG A 221 9.73 -0.80 11.88
N ASP A 222 9.45 -0.39 10.65
CA ASP A 222 10.28 0.56 9.92
C ASP A 222 10.35 1.92 10.63
N LYS A 223 9.24 2.36 11.24
CA LYS A 223 9.21 3.56 12.07
C LYS A 223 10.08 3.41 13.33
N GLN A 224 10.00 2.29 14.03
CA GLN A 224 10.83 2.03 15.21
C GLN A 224 12.33 2.05 14.87
N ASP A 225 12.71 1.43 13.75
CA ASP A 225 14.10 1.43 13.28
C ASP A 225 14.57 2.84 12.88
N TYR A 226 13.71 3.64 12.25
CA TYR A 226 14.00 5.04 11.93
C TYR A 226 14.22 5.89 13.19
N ASP A 227 13.33 5.77 14.17
CA ASP A 227 13.41 6.53 15.43
C ASP A 227 14.69 6.18 16.19
N MET A 228 15.03 4.88 16.29
CA MET A 228 16.28 4.42 16.93
C MET A 228 17.53 4.93 16.20
N ASN A 229 17.54 4.94 14.86
CA ASN A 229 18.67 5.46 14.09
C ASN A 229 18.84 6.97 14.26
N THR A 230 17.73 7.71 14.29
CA THR A 230 17.73 9.16 14.53
C THR A 230 18.25 9.49 15.92
N GLU A 231 17.81 8.75 16.93
CA GLU A 231 18.31 8.89 18.31
C GLU A 231 19.80 8.57 18.40
N ARG A 232 20.25 7.50 17.74
CA ARG A 232 21.67 7.14 17.67
C ARG A 232 22.51 8.24 17.02
N GLN A 233 22.05 8.83 15.91
CA GLN A 233 22.73 9.96 15.26
C GLN A 233 22.78 11.18 16.17
N ARG A 234 21.70 11.49 16.89
CA ARG A 234 21.65 12.58 17.87
C ARG A 234 22.66 12.36 19.00
N LEU A 235 22.78 11.14 19.52
CA LEU A 235 23.75 10.79 20.56
C LEU A 235 25.19 10.90 20.06
N ILE A 236 25.47 10.46 18.83
CA ILE A 236 26.80 10.62 18.20
C ILE A 236 27.16 12.10 18.07
N ALA A 237 26.24 12.92 17.56
CA ALA A 237 26.46 14.37 17.42
C ALA A 237 26.70 15.04 18.79
N LEU A 238 25.93 14.66 19.81
CA LEU A 238 26.09 15.20 21.17
C LEU A 238 27.47 14.83 21.76
N ASN A 239 27.94 13.60 21.54
CA ASN A 239 29.26 13.16 21.99
C ASN A 239 30.40 13.88 21.26
N LEU A 240 30.26 14.10 19.96
CA LEU A 240 31.21 14.92 19.17
C LEU A 240 31.29 16.36 19.69
N VAL A 241 30.15 16.99 19.97
CA VAL A 241 30.12 18.35 20.56
C VAL A 241 30.80 18.38 21.93
N LYS A 242 30.54 17.38 22.79
CA LYS A 242 31.22 17.28 24.09
C LYS A 242 32.74 17.09 23.97
N GLN A 243 33.20 16.27 23.02
CA GLN A 243 34.63 16.08 22.77
C GLN A 243 35.29 17.39 22.31
N LEU A 244 34.69 18.07 21.33
CA LEU A 244 35.20 19.36 20.82
C LEU A 244 35.23 20.45 21.91
N ALA A 245 34.21 20.50 22.77
CA ALA A 245 34.20 21.44 23.89
C ALA A 245 35.29 21.14 24.94
N THR A 246 35.59 19.85 25.18
CA THR A 246 36.64 19.43 26.12
C THR A 246 38.04 19.69 25.55
N GLU A 247 38.22 19.51 24.23
CA GLU A 247 39.47 19.82 23.54
C GLU A 247 39.76 21.32 23.50
N ASN A 248 38.75 22.17 23.28
CA ASN A 248 38.89 23.63 23.32
C ASN A 248 39.22 24.16 24.73
N LEU A 249 38.60 23.60 25.79
CA LEU A 249 38.93 23.95 27.18
C LEU A 249 40.37 23.58 27.56
N ASN A 250 40.95 22.53 26.95
CA ASN A 250 42.34 22.15 27.17
C ASN A 250 43.35 23.00 26.35
N TYR A 251 42.89 23.69 25.31
CA TYR A 251 43.72 24.62 24.53
C TYR A 251 43.93 25.95 25.26
N ASP A 252 42.91 26.46 25.96
CA ASP A 252 43.00 27.73 26.71
C ASP A 252 43.88 27.64 27.97
N ILE A 253 44.13 26.44 28.52
CA ILE A 253 44.93 26.25 29.75
C ILE A 253 46.45 26.22 29.47
N LYS A 254 46.89 26.18 28.20
CA LYS A 254 48.32 26.06 27.84
C LYS A 254 48.97 27.32 27.29
N THR A 255 48.27 28.46 27.27
CA THR A 255 48.78 29.71 26.66
C THR A 255 49.25 30.78 27.65
N ASP A 256 49.18 30.56 28.97
CA ASP A 256 49.49 31.58 29.99
C ASP A 256 50.77 31.34 30.84
N ASP A 257 51.62 30.35 30.51
CA ASP A 257 52.87 30.08 31.27
C ASP A 257 54.15 30.64 30.61
N ASN A 258 54.04 31.69 29.80
CA ASN A 258 55.20 32.43 29.25
C ASN A 258 55.06 33.94 29.48
N GLU A 259 55.12 34.37 30.74
CA GLU A 259 55.64 35.69 31.14
C GLU A 259 56.88 35.52 32.03
#